data_AF-A0AAD9PK57-F1
#
_entry.id   AF-A0AAD9PK57-F1
#
_cell.length_a   1.000
_cell.length_b   1.000
_cell.length_c   1.000
_cell.angle_alpha   90.00
_cell.angle_beta   90.00
_cell.angle_gamma   90.00
#
_symmetry.space_group_name_H-M   'P 1'
#
loop_
_entity.id
_entity.type
_entity.pdbx_description
1 polymer ?
#
loop_
_entity_poly.entity_id
_entity_poly.type
_entity_poly.pdbx_seq_one_letter_code
_entity_poly.pdbx_strand_id
1 'polypeptide(L)'
;MSSTVGFLEDTHLKNVTNGKQNLETADFEAQKVLVLNILTDITSGIRERSRLKHEKAAHPLAHVRLATKLDSLSRSARTELDTLEDILSKINGSKRLKKQYTEADIQNFKSTLGNLQEQFTTCEATIRQTLIDSPRKQRVNLDLTEPQNLKAATKEEELMATDSIRKWRQRDEEFDQQLQEIGEAVDRIGMVAAQIGERANVQAELAIETIGQVEGTTLEISSVTHKIKKLIKRQRRIECTIRIALIGTMLLLLAIFIYAFFSFIKSL
;
A
#
# COMPACT_ATOMS: atom_id res chain seq x y z
N MET A 1 -15.94 8.72 3.54
CA MET A 1 -14.66 8.05 3.16
C MET A 1 -14.60 6.56 3.53
N SER A 2 -15.66 5.98 4.12
CA SER A 2 -15.70 4.57 4.56
C SER A 2 -15.93 3.55 3.41
N SER A 3 -16.34 4.00 2.23
CA SER A 3 -16.79 3.09 1.15
C SER A 3 -15.69 2.42 0.32
N THR A 4 -14.43 2.89 0.39
CA THR A 4 -13.35 2.37 -0.48
C THR A 4 -12.52 1.27 0.18
N VAL A 5 -12.47 1.23 1.51
CA VAL A 5 -11.81 0.16 2.27
C VAL A 5 -12.65 -1.13 2.16
N GLY A 6 -13.97 -1.03 2.30
CA GLY A 6 -14.88 -2.17 2.08
C GLY A 6 -14.82 -2.73 0.65
N PHE A 7 -14.57 -1.90 -0.37
CA PHE A 7 -14.48 -2.37 -1.76
C PHE A 7 -13.21 -3.20 -2.05
N LEU A 8 -12.08 -2.86 -1.41
CA LEU A 8 -10.83 -3.62 -1.53
C LEU A 8 -10.86 -4.93 -0.73
N GLU A 9 -11.55 -4.92 0.41
CA GLU A 9 -11.73 -6.10 1.25
C GLU A 9 -12.67 -7.12 0.59
N ASP A 10 -13.76 -6.65 -0.03
CA ASP A 10 -14.71 -7.50 -0.77
C ASP A 10 -14.12 -8.12 -2.05
N THR A 11 -13.23 -7.41 -2.75
CA THR A 11 -12.55 -7.94 -3.94
C THR A 11 -11.46 -8.94 -3.57
N HIS A 12 -10.71 -8.69 -2.50
CA HIS A 12 -9.72 -9.64 -1.99
C HIS A 12 -10.39 -10.92 -1.45
N LEU A 13 -11.49 -10.81 -0.69
CA LEU A 13 -12.23 -11.98 -0.22
C LEU A 13 -12.79 -12.82 -1.39
N LYS A 14 -13.36 -12.15 -2.41
CA LYS A 14 -13.88 -12.84 -3.60
C LYS A 14 -12.79 -13.56 -4.39
N ASN A 15 -11.61 -12.95 -4.56
CA ASN A 15 -10.50 -13.58 -5.24
C ASN A 15 -9.99 -14.80 -4.46
N VAL A 16 -9.86 -14.70 -3.13
CA VAL A 16 -9.46 -15.83 -2.28
C VAL A 16 -10.48 -16.98 -2.32
N THR A 17 -11.79 -16.69 -2.35
CA THR A 17 -12.82 -17.73 -2.48
C THR A 17 -12.81 -18.39 -3.87
N ASN A 18 -12.58 -17.60 -4.92
CA ASN A 18 -12.50 -18.11 -6.29
C ASN A 18 -11.22 -18.95 -6.48
N GLY A 19 -10.09 -18.51 -5.93
CA GLY A 19 -8.83 -19.27 -5.96
C GLY A 19 -8.94 -20.62 -5.26
N LYS A 20 -9.63 -20.68 -4.11
CA LYS A 20 -9.92 -21.95 -3.42
C LYS A 20 -10.82 -22.88 -4.24
N GLN A 21 -11.88 -22.35 -4.86
CA GLN A 21 -12.76 -23.15 -5.72
C GLN A 21 -12.02 -23.67 -6.97
N ASN A 22 -11.20 -22.83 -7.60
CA ASN A 22 -10.40 -23.20 -8.76
C ASN A 22 -9.32 -24.25 -8.41
N LEU A 23 -8.76 -24.18 -7.20
CA LEU A 23 -7.85 -25.19 -6.68
C LEU A 23 -8.57 -26.54 -6.47
N GLU A 24 -9.80 -26.52 -5.98
CA GLU A 24 -10.62 -27.72 -5.82
C GLU A 24 -10.97 -28.36 -7.16
N THR A 25 -11.39 -27.57 -8.14
CA THR A 25 -11.74 -28.02 -9.50
C THR A 25 -10.53 -28.26 -10.41
N ALA A 26 -9.33 -27.82 -10.01
CA ALA A 26 -8.10 -27.82 -10.79
C ALA A 26 -8.21 -27.06 -12.12
N ASP A 27 -8.95 -25.94 -12.12
CA ASP A 27 -9.16 -25.11 -13.30
C ASP A 27 -8.01 -24.11 -13.51
N PHE A 28 -7.02 -24.53 -14.29
CA PHE A 28 -5.83 -23.72 -14.58
C PHE A 28 -6.14 -22.44 -15.37
N GLU A 29 -7.08 -22.48 -16.32
CA GLU A 29 -7.39 -21.32 -17.16
C GLU A 29 -8.19 -20.26 -16.40
N ALA A 30 -9.14 -20.67 -15.55
CA ALA A 30 -9.85 -19.73 -14.68
C ALA A 30 -8.89 -19.02 -13.72
N GLN A 31 -7.94 -19.75 -13.13
CA GLN A 31 -6.96 -19.18 -12.21
C GLN A 31 -5.97 -18.24 -12.91
N LYS A 32 -5.52 -18.60 -14.11
CA LYS A 32 -4.67 -17.74 -14.96
C LYS A 32 -5.35 -16.40 -15.29
N VAL A 33 -6.65 -16.40 -15.59
CA VAL A 33 -7.40 -15.16 -15.85
C VAL A 33 -7.42 -14.24 -14.62
N LEU A 34 -7.55 -14.81 -13.42
CA LEU A 34 -7.48 -14.02 -12.17
C LEU A 34 -6.10 -13.37 -11.99
N VAL A 35 -5.02 -14.13 -12.20
CA VAL A 35 -3.65 -13.60 -12.14
C VAL A 35 -3.42 -12.49 -13.17
N LEU A 36 -3.89 -12.69 -14.41
CA LEU A 36 -3.77 -11.69 -15.48
C LEU A 36 -4.53 -10.39 -15.17
N ASN A 37 -5.73 -10.49 -14.59
CA ASN A 37 -6.50 -9.32 -14.17
C ASN A 37 -5.76 -8.53 -13.08
N ILE A 38 -5.23 -9.22 -12.07
CA ILE A 38 -4.46 -8.57 -11.00
C ILE A 38 -3.17 -7.93 -11.56
N LEU A 39 -2.44 -8.59 -12.45
CA LEU A 39 -1.27 -8.02 -13.11
C LEU A 39 -1.59 -6.80 -13.97
N THR A 40 -2.75 -6.80 -14.64
CA THR A 40 -3.24 -5.65 -15.40
C THR A 40 -3.54 -4.48 -14.48
N ASP A 41 -4.18 -4.73 -13.33
CA ASP A 41 -4.46 -3.72 -12.31
C ASP A 41 -3.18 -3.15 -11.67
N ILE A 42 -2.19 -4.00 -11.39
CA ILE A 42 -0.86 -3.58 -10.92
C ILE A 42 -0.20 -2.68 -11.96
N THR A 43 -0.19 -3.08 -13.23
CA THR A 43 0.40 -2.31 -14.33
C THR A 43 -0.29 -0.95 -14.50
N SER A 44 -1.62 -0.92 -14.42
CA SER A 44 -2.41 0.30 -14.43
C SER A 44 -2.06 1.22 -13.25
N GLY A 45 -1.97 0.67 -12.04
CA GLY A 45 -1.58 1.43 -10.84
C GLY A 45 -0.15 1.96 -10.90
N ILE A 46 0.80 1.23 -11.52
CA ILE A 46 2.16 1.72 -11.76
C ILE A 46 2.15 2.94 -12.71
N ARG A 47 1.32 2.92 -13.77
CA ARG A 47 1.15 4.05 -14.69
C ARG A 47 0.51 5.25 -14.00
N GLU A 48 -0.52 5.03 -13.20
CA GLU A 48 -1.17 6.08 -12.41
C GLU A 48 -0.19 6.70 -11.41
N ARG A 49 0.64 5.89 -10.75
CA ARG A 49 1.69 6.37 -9.83
C ARG A 49 2.74 7.20 -10.54
N SER A 50 3.12 6.78 -11.74
CA SER A 50 4.04 7.51 -12.59
C SER A 50 3.44 8.87 -12.99
N ARG A 51 2.15 8.92 -13.32
CA ARG A 51 1.44 10.18 -13.62
C ARG A 51 1.41 11.12 -12.41
N LEU A 52 1.03 10.60 -11.24
CA LEU A 52 1.00 11.37 -10.00
C LEU A 52 2.38 11.91 -9.61
N LYS A 53 3.49 11.20 -9.90
CA LYS A 53 4.85 11.69 -9.65
C LYS A 53 5.20 12.94 -10.47
N HIS A 54 4.61 13.10 -11.66
CA HIS A 54 4.86 14.26 -12.53
C HIS A 54 3.94 15.45 -12.22
N GLU A 55 2.77 15.19 -11.61
CA GLU A 55 1.83 16.22 -11.18
C GLU A 55 2.27 16.78 -9.81
N LYS A 56 3.04 17.88 -9.80
CA LYS A 56 3.47 18.58 -8.55
C LYS A 56 2.32 19.07 -7.65
N ALA A 57 1.09 19.06 -8.15
CA ALA A 57 -0.12 19.43 -7.42
C ALA A 57 -0.80 18.24 -6.69
N ALA A 58 -0.30 17.01 -6.87
CA ALA A 58 -0.88 15.83 -6.25
C ALA A 58 -0.64 15.82 -4.74
N HIS A 59 -1.71 15.60 -3.96
CA HIS A 59 -1.64 15.55 -2.51
C HIS A 59 -0.83 14.32 -2.05
N PRO A 60 0.06 14.42 -1.04
CA PRO A 60 0.87 13.30 -0.55
C PRO A 60 0.04 12.05 -0.19
N LEU A 61 -1.18 12.26 0.29
CA LEU A 61 -2.14 11.20 0.61
C LEU A 61 -2.54 10.35 -0.61
N ALA A 62 -2.54 10.90 -1.82
CA ALA A 62 -2.83 10.14 -3.04
C ALA A 62 -1.69 9.16 -3.37
N HIS A 63 -0.45 9.56 -3.17
CA HIS A 63 0.72 8.68 -3.32
C HIS A 63 0.70 7.53 -2.31
N VAL A 64 0.39 7.83 -1.04
CA VAL A 64 0.30 6.82 0.03
C VAL A 64 -0.84 5.83 -0.24
N ARG A 65 -2.01 6.30 -0.65
CA ARG A 65 -3.16 5.43 -1.01
C ARG A 65 -2.86 4.53 -2.19
N LEU A 66 -2.20 5.05 -3.22
CA LEU A 66 -1.86 4.25 -4.39
C LEU A 66 -0.74 3.24 -4.10
N ALA A 67 0.25 3.62 -3.28
CA ALA A 67 1.30 2.71 -2.83
C ALA A 67 0.72 1.54 -2.00
N THR A 68 -0.14 1.85 -1.02
CA THR A 68 -0.81 0.82 -0.20
C THR A 68 -1.71 -0.10 -1.04
N LYS A 69 -2.42 0.43 -2.03
CA LYS A 69 -3.19 -0.37 -3.00
C LYS A 69 -2.30 -1.26 -3.87
N LEU A 70 -1.17 -0.77 -4.35
CA LEU A 70 -0.23 -1.57 -5.14
C LEU A 70 0.41 -2.68 -4.30
N ASP A 71 0.72 -2.42 -3.03
CA ASP A 71 1.25 -3.43 -2.12
C ASP A 71 0.22 -4.52 -1.81
N SER A 72 -1.05 -4.18 -1.62
CA SER A 72 -2.11 -5.18 -1.41
C SER A 72 -2.35 -6.04 -2.66
N LEU A 73 -2.40 -5.41 -3.85
CA LEU A 73 -2.51 -6.14 -5.12
C LEU A 73 -1.30 -7.04 -5.37
N SER A 74 -0.08 -6.59 -5.03
CA SER A 74 1.14 -7.38 -5.16
C SER A 74 1.10 -8.64 -4.28
N ARG A 75 0.63 -8.52 -3.03
CA ARG A 75 0.42 -9.68 -2.14
C ARG A 75 -0.63 -10.64 -2.69
N SER A 76 -1.76 -10.12 -3.17
CA SER A 76 -2.82 -10.94 -3.76
C SER A 76 -2.32 -11.69 -5.00
N ALA A 77 -1.61 -11.03 -5.91
CA ALA A 77 -1.03 -11.67 -7.10
C ALA A 77 -0.10 -12.83 -6.74
N ARG A 78 0.68 -12.69 -5.66
CA ARG A 78 1.57 -13.74 -5.18
C ARG A 78 0.81 -14.96 -4.67
N THR A 79 -0.23 -14.75 -3.87
CA THR A 79 -1.11 -15.84 -3.39
C THR A 79 -1.81 -16.56 -4.54
N GLU A 80 -2.29 -15.82 -5.55
CA GLU A 80 -2.96 -16.43 -6.72
C GLU A 80 -1.97 -17.17 -7.64
N LEU A 81 -0.71 -16.71 -7.73
CA LEU A 81 0.39 -17.39 -8.42
C LEU A 81 0.81 -18.68 -7.71
N ASP A 82 0.93 -18.65 -6.38
CA ASP A 82 1.20 -19.84 -5.56
C ASP A 82 0.07 -20.87 -5.75
N THR A 83 -1.19 -20.41 -5.77
CA THR A 83 -2.37 -21.27 -6.05
C THR A 83 -2.32 -21.86 -7.46
N LEU A 84 -1.84 -21.10 -8.46
CA LEU A 84 -1.68 -21.57 -9.84
C LEU A 84 -0.56 -22.64 -9.93
N GLU A 85 0.52 -22.49 -9.17
CA GLU A 85 1.58 -23.49 -9.02
C GLU A 85 1.09 -24.77 -8.31
N ASP A 86 0.25 -24.62 -7.29
CA ASP A 86 -0.39 -25.74 -6.60
C ASP A 86 -1.35 -26.51 -7.52
N ILE A 87 -2.13 -25.82 -8.36
CA ILE A 87 -2.98 -26.45 -9.39
C ILE A 87 -2.12 -27.25 -10.37
N LEU A 88 -1.02 -26.69 -10.86
CA LEU A 88 -0.09 -27.39 -11.75
C LEU A 88 0.52 -28.64 -11.09
N SER A 89 0.92 -28.51 -9.83
CA SER A 89 1.44 -29.62 -9.03
C SER A 89 0.39 -30.71 -8.82
N LYS A 90 -0.87 -30.35 -8.58
CA LYS A 90 -2.02 -31.26 -8.43
C LYS A 90 -2.37 -31.96 -9.74
N ILE A 91 -2.33 -31.25 -10.88
CA ILE A 91 -2.55 -31.82 -12.21
C ILE A 91 -1.44 -32.84 -12.52
N ASN A 92 -0.19 -32.53 -12.23
CA ASN A 92 0.96 -33.40 -12.53
C ASN A 92 1.03 -34.62 -11.58
N GLY A 93 0.63 -34.47 -10.31
CA GLY A 93 0.59 -35.55 -9.32
C GLY A 93 -0.60 -36.50 -9.48
N SER A 94 -1.71 -36.03 -10.05
CA SER A 94 -2.91 -36.85 -10.26
C SER A 94 -2.88 -37.57 -11.60
N LYS A 95 -2.72 -38.90 -11.58
CA LYS A 95 -2.84 -39.76 -12.77
C LYS A 95 -4.18 -39.61 -13.50
N ARG A 96 -5.24 -39.17 -12.82
CA ARG A 96 -6.58 -38.96 -13.41
C ARG A 96 -6.65 -37.66 -14.20
N LEU A 97 -6.14 -36.57 -13.64
CA LEU A 97 -6.12 -35.25 -14.29
C LEU A 97 -5.06 -35.20 -15.39
N LYS A 98 -3.91 -35.83 -15.19
CA LYS A 98 -2.87 -35.94 -16.23
C LYS A 98 -3.35 -36.66 -17.50
N LYS A 99 -4.36 -37.55 -17.41
CA LYS A 99 -4.98 -38.18 -18.59
C LYS A 99 -5.92 -37.25 -19.37
N GLN A 100 -6.37 -36.15 -18.77
CA GLN A 100 -7.26 -35.19 -19.41
C GLN A 100 -6.50 -34.11 -20.18
N TYR A 101 -5.21 -33.92 -19.89
CA TYR A 101 -4.35 -32.92 -20.54
C TYR A 101 -3.25 -33.60 -21.36
N THR A 102 -2.95 -33.04 -22.52
CA THR A 102 -1.82 -33.50 -23.33
C THR A 102 -0.50 -33.07 -22.67
N GLU A 103 0.59 -33.81 -22.88
CA GLU A 103 1.91 -33.39 -22.40
C GLU A 103 2.30 -31.99 -22.93
N ALA A 104 1.84 -31.63 -24.14
CA ALA A 104 1.98 -30.30 -24.71
C ALA A 104 1.22 -29.22 -23.92
N ASP A 105 0.04 -29.51 -23.40
CA ASP A 105 -0.77 -28.57 -22.61
C ASP A 105 -0.11 -28.31 -21.25
N ILE A 106 0.43 -29.35 -20.63
CA ILE A 106 1.18 -29.23 -19.36
C ILE A 106 2.43 -28.38 -19.55
N GLN A 107 3.14 -28.54 -20.68
CA GLN A 107 4.31 -27.73 -20.98
C GLN A 107 3.93 -26.26 -21.25
N ASN A 108 2.80 -26.02 -21.94
CA ASN A 108 2.26 -24.68 -22.13
C ASN A 108 1.85 -24.02 -20.81
N PHE A 109 1.27 -24.78 -19.87
CA PHE A 109 0.93 -24.27 -18.54
C PHE A 109 2.17 -23.87 -17.74
N LYS A 110 3.24 -24.69 -17.78
CA LYS A 110 4.52 -24.34 -17.15
C LYS A 110 5.16 -23.10 -17.76
N SER A 111 5.15 -22.99 -19.09
CA SER A 111 5.66 -21.79 -19.77
C SER A 111 4.83 -20.56 -19.42
N THR A 112 3.51 -20.70 -19.35
CA THR A 112 2.60 -19.62 -18.95
C THR A 112 2.85 -19.18 -17.51
N LEU A 113 3.02 -20.13 -16.58
CA LEU A 113 3.36 -19.84 -15.19
C LEU A 113 4.70 -19.09 -15.10
N GLY A 114 5.74 -19.57 -15.78
CA GLY A 114 7.04 -18.90 -15.82
C GLY A 114 6.96 -17.47 -16.35
N ASN A 115 6.21 -17.26 -17.44
CA ASN A 115 5.98 -15.93 -17.99
C ASN A 115 5.24 -15.01 -17.01
N LEU A 116 4.21 -15.50 -16.31
CA LEU A 116 3.47 -14.72 -15.32
C LEU A 116 4.32 -14.39 -14.09
N GLN A 117 5.17 -15.32 -13.64
CA GLN A 117 6.13 -15.09 -12.56
C GLN A 117 7.19 -14.04 -12.95
N GLU A 118 7.70 -14.09 -14.17
CA GLU A 118 8.65 -13.09 -14.69
C GLU A 118 8.00 -11.69 -14.79
N GLN A 119 6.76 -11.62 -15.30
CA GLN A 119 5.99 -10.38 -15.36
C GLN A 119 5.70 -9.82 -13.96
N PHE A 120 5.32 -10.67 -13.02
CA PHE A 120 5.09 -10.27 -11.62
C PHE A 120 6.37 -9.75 -10.98
N THR A 121 7.50 -10.46 -11.15
CA THR A 121 8.81 -10.06 -10.62
C THR A 121 9.24 -8.70 -11.19
N THR A 122 8.99 -8.45 -12.47
CA THR A 122 9.26 -7.15 -13.12
C THR A 122 8.37 -6.04 -12.56
N CYS A 123 7.08 -6.31 -12.36
CA CYS A 123 6.15 -5.37 -11.73
C CYS A 123 6.55 -5.06 -10.28
N GLU A 124 6.89 -6.09 -9.49
CA GLU A 124 7.35 -5.97 -8.12
C GLU A 124 8.65 -5.16 -8.01
N ALA A 125 9.62 -5.45 -8.89
CA ALA A 125 10.85 -4.68 -8.98
C ALA A 125 10.56 -3.22 -9.33
N THR A 126 9.59 -2.93 -10.19
CA THR A 126 9.20 -1.55 -10.55
C THR A 126 8.55 -0.81 -9.38
N ILE A 127 7.68 -1.49 -8.62
CA ILE A 127 7.06 -0.96 -7.39
C ILE A 127 8.14 -0.62 -6.34
N ARG A 128 9.16 -1.49 -6.20
CA ARG A 128 10.26 -1.35 -5.22
C ARG A 128 11.37 -0.39 -5.64
N GLN A 129 11.79 -0.38 -6.92
CA GLN A 129 12.83 0.53 -7.43
C GLN A 129 12.38 1.98 -7.43
N THR A 130 11.09 2.26 -7.61
CA THR A 130 10.59 3.64 -7.44
C THR A 130 10.43 4.06 -5.96
N LEU A 131 10.63 3.15 -5.00
CA LEU A 131 10.77 3.47 -3.58
C LEU A 131 12.23 3.75 -3.18
N ILE A 132 13.21 3.33 -4.00
CA ILE A 132 14.64 3.49 -3.72
C ILE A 132 15.30 3.98 -5.02
N ASP A 133 15.44 5.30 -5.19
CA ASP A 133 16.37 5.87 -6.17
C ASP A 133 17.79 5.37 -5.84
N SER A 134 18.21 4.27 -6.46
CA SER A 134 19.54 3.67 -6.29
C SER A 134 20.45 4.19 -7.40
N PRO A 135 21.65 4.72 -7.08
CA PRO A 135 22.57 5.23 -8.09
C PRO A 135 23.06 4.11 -9.02
N ARG A 136 23.01 4.38 -10.33
CA ARG A 136 23.49 3.56 -11.45
C ARG A 136 24.73 2.70 -11.10
N LYS A 137 24.58 1.36 -11.09
CA LYS A 137 25.71 0.43 -11.10
C LYS A 137 26.30 0.34 -12.51
N GLN A 138 27.49 0.89 -12.69
CA GLN A 138 28.33 0.69 -13.87
C GLN A 138 28.94 -0.72 -13.80
N ARG A 139 28.62 -1.59 -14.76
CA ARG A 139 29.22 -2.92 -14.87
C ARG A 139 30.56 -2.80 -15.59
N VAL A 140 31.63 -3.26 -14.95
CA VAL A 140 32.95 -3.47 -15.58
C VAL A 140 33.02 -4.95 -15.99
N ASN A 141 33.26 -5.21 -17.28
CA ASN A 141 33.52 -6.55 -17.78
C ASN A 141 34.98 -6.91 -17.51
N LEU A 142 35.21 -8.01 -16.77
CA LEU A 142 36.53 -8.65 -16.72
C LEU A 142 36.58 -9.73 -17.80
N ASP A 143 37.57 -9.61 -18.68
CA ASP A 143 37.87 -10.61 -19.70
C ASP A 143 38.66 -11.76 -19.06
N LEU A 144 38.13 -12.98 -19.18
CA LEU A 144 38.68 -14.22 -18.63
C LEU A 144 39.19 -15.08 -19.77
N THR A 145 40.38 -14.78 -20.28
CA THR A 145 41.06 -15.68 -21.22
C THR A 145 41.98 -16.62 -20.44
N GLU A 146 41.71 -17.92 -20.51
CA GLU A 146 42.52 -18.97 -19.85
C GLU A 146 43.90 -19.14 -20.54
N PRO A 147 45.01 -19.21 -19.79
CA PRO A 147 46.31 -19.46 -20.39
C PRO A 147 46.47 -20.95 -20.72
N GLN A 148 46.50 -21.25 -22.02
CA GLN A 148 46.92 -22.54 -22.56
C GLN A 148 48.44 -22.69 -22.39
N ASN A 149 48.91 -23.40 -21.35
CA ASN A 149 50.18 -24.14 -21.33
C ASN A 149 50.39 -24.78 -19.94
N LEU A 150 49.92 -26.02 -19.75
CA LEU A 150 50.24 -26.84 -18.58
C LEU A 150 51.48 -27.68 -18.90
N LYS A 151 52.65 -27.27 -18.42
CA LYS A 151 53.84 -28.14 -18.31
C LYS A 151 53.91 -28.71 -16.88
N ALA A 152 54.48 -29.91 -16.77
CA ALA A 152 54.57 -30.67 -15.52
C ALA A 152 55.35 -29.90 -14.44
N ALA A 153 54.82 -29.94 -13.21
CA ALA A 153 55.22 -29.06 -12.14
C ALA A 153 56.69 -29.23 -11.73
N THR A 154 57.41 -28.12 -11.75
CA THR A 154 58.81 -28.05 -11.29
C THR A 154 58.81 -28.01 -9.75
N LYS A 155 59.87 -28.47 -9.06
CA LYS A 155 60.00 -28.39 -7.59
C LYS A 155 59.77 -26.98 -7.00
N GLU A 156 59.96 -25.94 -7.82
CA GLU A 156 59.65 -24.54 -7.50
C GLU A 156 58.13 -24.25 -7.48
N GLU A 157 57.35 -24.90 -8.34
CA GLU A 157 55.88 -24.82 -8.35
C GLU A 157 55.27 -25.57 -7.16
N GLU A 158 55.88 -26.64 -6.65
CA GLU A 158 55.44 -27.29 -5.40
C GLU A 158 55.63 -26.36 -4.20
N LEU A 159 56.75 -25.62 -4.12
CA LEU A 159 56.97 -24.60 -3.09
C LEU A 159 55.97 -23.44 -3.22
N MET A 160 55.69 -22.95 -4.44
CA MET A 160 54.66 -21.93 -4.65
C MET A 160 53.24 -22.44 -4.35
N ALA A 161 52.95 -23.71 -4.61
CA ALA A 161 51.67 -24.33 -4.28
C ALA A 161 51.48 -24.43 -2.77
N THR A 162 52.51 -24.82 -2.02
CA THR A 162 52.45 -24.85 -0.55
C THR A 162 52.29 -23.46 0.06
N ASP A 163 52.96 -22.43 -0.48
CA ASP A 163 52.78 -21.05 -0.04
C ASP A 163 51.39 -20.49 -0.41
N SER A 164 50.85 -20.90 -1.56
CA SER A 164 49.49 -20.56 -1.97
C SER A 164 48.44 -21.20 -1.08
N ILE A 165 48.63 -22.48 -0.71
CA ILE A 165 47.76 -23.18 0.25
C ILE A 165 47.81 -22.51 1.62
N ARG A 166 48.98 -22.05 2.07
CA ARG A 166 49.11 -21.31 3.34
C ARG A 166 48.34 -19.99 3.31
N LYS A 167 48.46 -19.23 2.21
CA LYS A 167 47.68 -17.99 1.99
C LYS A 167 46.18 -18.26 1.90
N TRP A 168 45.77 -19.39 1.36
CA TRP A 168 44.36 -19.76 1.30
C TRP A 168 43.81 -20.09 2.68
N ARG A 169 44.57 -20.84 3.49
CA ARG A 169 44.19 -21.15 4.87
C ARG A 169 44.04 -19.90 5.74
N GLN A 170 44.97 -18.95 5.60
CA GLN A 170 44.90 -17.67 6.30
C GLN A 170 43.67 -16.84 5.88
N ARG A 171 43.33 -16.85 4.57
CA ARG A 171 42.10 -16.20 4.09
C ARG A 171 40.83 -16.88 4.61
N ASP A 172 40.83 -18.21 4.70
CA ASP A 172 39.68 -18.97 5.24
C ASP A 172 39.43 -18.61 6.71
N GLU A 173 40.49 -18.50 7.52
CA GLU A 173 40.39 -18.04 8.91
C GLU A 173 39.84 -16.60 9.01
N GLU A 174 40.26 -15.69 8.13
CA GLU A 174 39.70 -14.34 8.04
C GLU A 174 38.23 -14.34 7.59
N PHE A 175 37.85 -15.24 6.67
CA PHE A 175 36.47 -15.39 6.21
C PHE A 175 35.56 -15.95 7.31
N ASP A 176 36.01 -16.95 8.05
CA ASP A 176 35.27 -17.52 9.18
C ASP A 176 35.06 -16.47 10.28
N GLN A 177 36.07 -15.65 10.54
CA GLN A 177 35.96 -14.53 11.49
C GLN A 177 34.94 -13.48 11.02
N GLN A 178 34.95 -13.12 9.73
CA GLN A 178 33.93 -12.24 9.16
C GLN A 178 32.52 -12.84 9.20
N LEU A 179 32.39 -14.14 8.96
CA LEU A 179 31.10 -14.83 9.02
C LEU A 179 30.51 -14.79 10.43
N GLN A 180 31.36 -14.96 11.44
CA GLN A 180 30.98 -14.87 12.84
C GLN A 180 30.54 -13.44 13.21
N GLU A 181 31.28 -12.41 12.78
CA GLU A 181 30.90 -11.01 12.98
C GLU A 181 29.56 -10.64 12.31
N ILE A 182 29.29 -11.20 11.11
CA ILE A 182 28.01 -11.04 10.41
C ILE A 182 26.89 -11.73 11.20
N GLY A 183 27.12 -12.95 11.70
CA GLY A 183 26.15 -13.66 12.54
C GLY A 183 25.72 -12.83 13.76
N GLU A 184 26.70 -12.27 14.49
CA GLU A 184 26.40 -11.38 15.63
C GLU A 184 25.69 -10.10 15.21
N ALA A 185 26.03 -9.51 14.06
CA ALA A 185 25.36 -8.33 13.56
C ALA A 185 23.89 -8.62 13.20
N VAL A 186 23.60 -9.78 12.63
CA VAL A 186 22.24 -10.23 12.31
C VAL A 186 21.43 -10.45 13.58
N ASP A 187 22.01 -11.08 14.62
CA ASP A 187 21.32 -11.25 15.91
C ASP A 187 20.98 -9.90 16.57
N ARG A 188 21.91 -8.94 16.53
CA ARG A 188 21.66 -7.56 16.99
C ARG A 188 20.54 -6.89 16.20
N ILE A 189 20.50 -7.07 14.87
CA ILE A 189 19.42 -6.54 14.02
C ILE A 189 18.09 -7.22 14.35
N GLY A 190 18.08 -8.53 14.60
CA GLY A 190 16.88 -9.27 15.00
C GLY A 190 16.26 -8.73 16.29
N MET A 191 17.08 -8.44 17.31
CA MET A 191 16.63 -7.79 18.55
C MET A 191 16.04 -6.40 18.30
N VAL A 192 16.70 -5.57 17.49
CA VAL A 192 16.21 -4.22 17.16
C VAL A 192 14.92 -4.28 16.36
N ALA A 193 14.78 -5.24 15.44
CA ALA A 193 13.57 -5.46 14.67
C ALA A 193 12.38 -5.87 15.56
N ALA A 194 12.60 -6.73 16.55
CA ALA A 194 11.57 -7.09 17.54
C ALA A 194 11.12 -5.86 18.35
N GLN A 195 12.06 -5.03 18.81
CA GLN A 195 11.74 -3.78 19.52
C GLN A 195 11.00 -2.77 18.65
N ILE A 196 11.34 -2.66 17.36
CA ILE A 196 10.62 -1.81 16.41
C ILE A 196 9.20 -2.35 16.20
N GLY A 197 9.03 -3.66 16.07
CA GLY A 197 7.72 -4.29 15.93
C GLY A 197 6.81 -4.00 17.12
N GLU A 198 7.35 -4.13 18.34
CA GLU A 198 6.62 -3.83 19.57
C GLU A 198 6.24 -2.34 19.67
N ARG A 199 7.18 -1.43 19.37
CA ARG A 199 6.90 0.02 19.34
C ARG A 199 5.90 0.40 18.25
N ALA A 200 5.94 -0.24 17.08
CA ALA A 200 4.99 -0.01 16.01
C ALA A 200 3.58 -0.45 16.41
N ASN A 201 3.46 -1.56 17.14
CA ASN A 201 2.17 -2.03 17.65
C ASN A 201 1.57 -1.05 18.67
N VAL A 202 2.39 -0.56 19.61
CA VAL A 202 1.97 0.47 20.58
C VAL A 202 1.55 1.77 19.87
N GLN A 203 2.28 2.20 18.84
CA GLN A 203 1.91 3.39 18.05
C GLN A 203 0.61 3.18 17.28
N ALA A 204 0.34 1.98 16.76
CA ALA A 204 -0.91 1.66 16.10
C ALA A 204 -2.10 1.72 17.08
N GLU A 205 -1.94 1.19 18.29
CA GLU A 205 -2.96 1.26 19.34
C GLU A 205 -3.26 2.71 19.75
N LEU A 206 -2.23 3.52 20.00
CA LEU A 206 -2.37 4.95 20.30
C LEU A 206 -3.04 5.73 19.16
N ALA A 207 -2.76 5.38 17.91
CA ALA A 207 -3.39 6.02 16.76
C ALA A 207 -4.89 5.69 16.68
N ILE A 208 -5.29 4.45 16.97
CA ILE A 208 -6.69 4.04 17.02
C ILE A 208 -7.42 4.80 18.13
N GLU A 209 -6.83 4.90 19.32
CA GLU A 209 -7.40 5.66 20.43
C GLU A 209 -7.57 7.15 20.07
N THR A 210 -6.55 7.75 19.47
CA THR A 210 -6.58 9.16 19.04
C THR A 210 -7.68 9.40 18.00
N ILE A 211 -7.87 8.48 17.05
CA ILE A 211 -8.97 8.56 16.08
C ILE A 211 -10.32 8.54 16.79
N GLY A 212 -10.52 7.65 17.77
CA GLY A 212 -11.73 7.60 18.58
C GLY A 212 -12.01 8.92 19.31
N GLN A 213 -10.98 9.54 19.89
CA GLN A 213 -11.09 10.85 20.56
C GLN A 213 -11.44 11.98 19.56
N VAL A 214 -10.86 11.97 18.35
CA VAL A 214 -11.17 12.94 17.29
C VAL A 214 -12.60 12.78 16.79
N GLU A 215 -13.09 11.55 16.61
CA GLU A 215 -14.48 11.29 16.23
C GLU A 215 -15.45 11.79 17.30
N GLY A 216 -15.19 11.50 18.58
CA GLY A 216 -15.96 12.02 19.71
C GLY A 216 -16.00 13.55 19.73
N THR A 217 -14.84 14.19 19.60
CA THR A 217 -14.73 15.66 19.57
C THR A 217 -15.46 16.26 18.36
N THR A 218 -15.41 15.60 17.20
CA THR A 218 -16.11 16.06 16.00
C THR A 218 -17.63 16.01 16.17
N LEU A 219 -18.14 14.96 16.82
CA LEU A 219 -19.55 14.86 17.18
C LEU A 219 -19.96 15.96 18.17
N GLU A 220 -19.13 16.25 19.17
CA GLU A 220 -19.36 17.34 20.13
C GLU A 220 -19.37 18.71 19.43
N ILE A 221 -18.39 19.01 18.57
CA ILE A 221 -18.32 20.24 17.79
C ILE A 221 -19.55 20.38 16.89
N SER A 222 -20.00 19.30 16.26
CA SER A 222 -21.22 19.29 15.45
C SER A 222 -22.46 19.63 16.30
N SER A 223 -22.55 19.05 17.50
CA SER A 223 -23.64 19.33 18.45
C SER A 223 -23.65 20.79 18.92
N VAL A 224 -22.48 21.35 19.22
CA VAL A 224 -22.30 22.75 19.62
C VAL A 224 -22.66 23.68 18.46
N THR A 225 -22.20 23.37 17.25
CA THR A 225 -22.56 24.10 16.03
C THR A 225 -24.07 24.13 15.82
N HIS A 226 -24.75 23.01 16.04
CA HIS A 226 -26.21 22.94 15.96
C HIS A 226 -26.90 23.82 17.01
N LYS A 227 -26.41 23.83 18.25
CA LYS A 227 -26.89 24.70 19.33
C LYS A 227 -26.70 26.19 18.99
N ILE A 228 -25.52 26.58 18.50
CA ILE A 228 -25.23 27.95 18.05
C ILE A 228 -26.19 28.36 16.93
N LYS A 229 -26.39 27.51 15.92
CA LYS A 229 -27.34 27.79 14.82
C LYS A 229 -28.78 27.97 15.32
N LYS A 230 -29.19 27.20 16.34
CA LYS A 230 -30.50 27.34 16.98
C LYS A 230 -30.62 28.66 17.75
N LEU A 231 -29.57 29.08 18.46
CA LEU A 231 -29.52 30.36 19.17
C LEU A 231 -29.58 31.55 18.21
N ILE A 232 -28.79 31.54 17.13
CA ILE A 232 -28.81 32.60 16.10
C ILE A 232 -30.21 32.73 15.49
N LYS A 233 -30.87 31.62 15.15
CA LYS A 233 -32.27 31.64 14.65
C LYS A 233 -33.26 32.20 15.67
N ARG A 234 -33.05 31.96 16.96
CA ARG A 234 -33.91 32.50 18.04
C ARG A 234 -33.68 34.00 18.22
N GLN A 235 -32.43 34.44 18.26
CA GLN A 235 -32.06 35.85 18.34
C GLN A 235 -32.65 36.64 17.17
N ARG A 236 -32.50 36.15 15.93
CA ARG A 236 -33.07 36.81 14.75
C ARG A 236 -34.59 36.99 14.82
N ARG A 237 -35.32 36.02 15.40
CA ARG A 237 -36.76 36.13 15.62
C ARG A 237 -37.09 37.21 16.67
N ILE A 238 -36.37 37.21 17.78
CA ILE A 238 -36.54 38.21 18.85
C ILE A 238 -36.25 39.62 18.34
N GLU A 239 -35.13 39.81 17.63
CA GLU A 239 -34.78 41.10 17.02
C GLU A 239 -35.86 41.57 16.03
N CYS A 240 -36.42 40.67 15.23
CA CYS A 240 -37.50 41.00 14.31
C CYS A 240 -38.77 41.42 15.06
N THR A 241 -39.18 40.69 16.10
CA THR A 241 -40.32 41.05 16.95
C THR A 241 -40.12 42.40 17.64
N ILE A 242 -38.93 42.66 18.18
CA ILE A 242 -38.60 43.95 18.84
C ILE A 242 -38.65 45.09 17.82
N ARG A 243 -38.10 44.91 16.61
CA ARG A 243 -38.17 45.92 15.54
C ARG A 243 -39.62 46.24 15.16
N ILE A 244 -40.48 45.22 15.01
CA ILE A 244 -41.90 45.42 14.69
C ILE A 244 -42.61 46.15 15.83
N ALA A 245 -42.35 45.77 17.09
CA ALA A 245 -42.92 46.43 18.26
C ALA A 245 -42.50 47.92 18.34
N LEU A 246 -41.22 48.23 18.11
CA LEU A 246 -40.70 49.61 18.08
C LEU A 246 -41.42 50.45 17.01
N ILE A 247 -41.54 49.94 15.79
CA ILE A 247 -42.26 50.62 14.70
C ILE A 247 -43.74 50.86 15.11
N GLY A 248 -44.40 49.85 15.68
CA GLY A 248 -45.77 49.98 16.17
C GLY A 248 -45.92 51.06 17.24
N THR A 249 -45.02 51.10 18.23
CA THR A 249 -45.03 52.15 19.27
C THR A 249 -44.79 53.54 18.70
N MET A 250 -43.90 53.69 17.72
CA MET A 250 -43.64 54.97 17.06
C MET A 250 -44.88 55.48 16.32
N LEU A 251 -45.56 54.61 15.57
CA LEU A 251 -46.80 54.97 14.86
C LEU A 251 -47.92 55.39 15.82
N LEU A 252 -48.04 54.70 16.96
CA LEU A 252 -49.03 55.02 17.98
C LEU A 252 -48.77 56.40 18.61
N LEU A 253 -47.51 56.70 18.95
CA LEU A 253 -47.13 58.03 19.45
C LEU A 253 -47.41 59.13 18.42
N LEU A 254 -47.16 58.86 17.14
CA LEU A 254 -47.43 59.81 16.05
C LEU A 254 -48.93 60.06 15.89
N ALA A 255 -49.76 59.03 16.01
CA ALA A 255 -51.22 59.16 15.97
C ALA A 255 -51.75 59.98 17.15
N ILE A 256 -51.23 59.75 18.37
CA ILE A 256 -51.58 60.54 19.56
C ILE A 256 -51.16 62.00 19.37
N PHE A 257 -49.95 62.25 18.85
CA PHE A 257 -49.45 63.59 18.59
C PHE A 257 -50.33 64.33 17.58
N ILE A 258 -50.68 63.69 16.46
CA ILE A 258 -51.58 64.26 15.45
C ILE A 258 -52.97 64.55 16.06
N TYR A 259 -53.51 63.62 16.85
CA TYR A 259 -54.80 63.80 17.52
C TYR A 259 -54.78 64.99 18.49
N ALA A 260 -53.74 65.09 19.33
CA ALA A 260 -53.57 66.20 20.26
C ALA A 260 -53.40 67.53 19.52
N PHE A 261 -52.66 67.55 18.41
CA PHE A 261 -52.47 68.73 17.57
C PHE A 261 -53.79 69.21 16.94
N PHE A 262 -54.58 68.31 16.36
CA PHE A 262 -55.90 68.66 15.83
C PHE A 262 -56.88 69.10 16.91
N SER A 263 -56.84 68.48 18.09
CA SER A 263 -57.65 68.90 19.24
C SER A 263 -57.26 70.29 19.72
N PHE A 264 -55.96 70.62 19.72
CA PHE A 264 -55.46 71.94 20.09
C PHE A 264 -55.90 73.01 19.09
N ILE A 265 -55.77 72.74 17.78
CA ILE A 265 -56.25 73.67 16.74
C ILE A 265 -57.75 73.92 16.85
N LYS A 266 -58.56 72.90 17.13
CA LYS A 266 -60.01 73.07 17.30
C LYS A 266 -60.42 73.84 18.56
N SER A 267 -59.54 73.89 19.57
CA SER A 267 -59.79 74.57 20.85
C SER A 267 -59.34 76.03 20.84
N LEU A 268 -58.62 76.47 19.80
CA LEU A 268 -58.19 77.85 19.57
C LEU A 268 -59.25 78.60 18.75
#